data_AF-A0A285TP65-F1
#
_entry.id   AF-A0A285TP65-F1
#
_cell.length_a   1.000
_cell.length_b   1.000
_cell.length_c   1.000
_cell.angle_alpha   90.00
_cell.angle_beta   90.00
_cell.angle_gamma   90.00
#
_symmetry.space_group_name_H-M   'P 1'
#
loop_
_entity.id
_entity.type
_entity.pdbx_description
1 polymer ?
#
loop_
_entity_poly.entity_id
_entity_poly.type
_entity_poly.pdbx_seq_one_letter_code
_entity_poly.pdbx_strand_id
1 'polypeptide(L)'
;MKHLDLLLANFAKHRMMSALEVDMATMNVSLPEQMKAWVEDRARSGRYANASDYVRDLIRRDQERNDKIAAMQQLVDEGLASGVSELNMEAVLEAARARATKDAGRS
;
A
#
# COMPACT_ATOMS: atom_id res chain seq x y z
N MET A 1 -9.04 24.89 -42.02
CA MET A 1 -8.83 24.79 -40.57
C MET A 1 -9.58 23.63 -39.92
N LYS A 2 -10.87 23.36 -40.24
CA LYS A 2 -11.67 22.29 -39.58
C LYS A 2 -11.09 20.86 -39.62
N HIS A 3 -10.25 20.53 -40.60
CA HIS A 3 -9.71 19.17 -40.76
C HIS A 3 -8.52 18.86 -39.83
N LEU A 4 -7.73 19.87 -39.46
CA LEU A 4 -6.63 19.71 -38.50
C LEU A 4 -7.17 19.61 -37.07
N ASP A 5 -8.23 20.38 -36.75
CA ASP A 5 -8.87 20.35 -35.43
C ASP A 5 -9.50 18.97 -35.14
N LEU A 6 -10.10 18.32 -36.16
CA LEU A 6 -10.66 16.98 -36.03
C LEU A 6 -9.57 15.91 -35.83
N LEU A 7 -8.40 16.10 -36.44
CA LEU A 7 -7.25 15.21 -36.32
C LEU A 7 -6.60 15.33 -34.93
N LEU A 8 -6.44 16.56 -34.43
CA LEU A 8 -6.00 16.81 -33.06
C LEU A 8 -6.99 16.26 -32.02
N ALA A 9 -8.30 16.46 -32.24
CA ALA A 9 -9.35 15.94 -31.38
C ALA A 9 -9.35 14.41 -31.37
N ASN A 10 -9.20 13.76 -32.53
CA ASN A 10 -9.07 12.30 -32.59
C ASN A 10 -7.80 11.80 -31.90
N PHE A 11 -6.66 12.48 -32.06
CA PHE A 11 -5.41 12.10 -31.41
C PHE A 11 -5.47 12.28 -29.89
N ALA A 12 -6.05 13.38 -29.42
CA ALA A 12 -6.30 13.62 -27.99
C ALA A 12 -7.29 12.60 -27.42
N LYS A 13 -8.35 12.25 -28.16
CA LYS A 13 -9.35 11.25 -27.74
C LYS A 13 -8.75 9.85 -27.67
N HIS A 14 -7.87 9.49 -28.60
CA HIS A 14 -7.13 8.22 -28.56
C HIS A 14 -6.14 8.17 -27.39
N ARG A 15 -5.40 9.26 -27.15
CA ARG A 15 -4.46 9.37 -26.02
C ARG A 15 -5.19 9.38 -24.66
N MET A 16 -6.38 9.97 -24.59
CA MET A 16 -7.20 10.00 -23.37
C MET A 16 -7.89 8.64 -23.11
N MET A 17 -8.29 7.91 -24.16
CA MET A 17 -8.78 6.54 -24.01
C MET A 17 -7.67 5.56 -23.63
N SER A 18 -6.45 5.72 -24.16
CA SER A 18 -5.28 4.93 -23.75
C SER A 18 -4.83 5.23 -22.32
N ALA A 19 -4.98 6.48 -21.84
CA ALA A 19 -4.69 6.84 -20.45
C ALA A 19 -5.75 6.33 -19.43
N LEU A 20 -6.92 5.90 -19.91
CA LEU A 20 -7.96 5.26 -19.10
C LEU A 20 -7.89 3.72 -19.17
N GLU A 21 -7.01 3.18 -20.00
CA GLU A 21 -6.66 1.77 -20.03
C GLU A 21 -5.64 1.55 -18.91
N VAL A 22 -6.06 0.90 -17.81
CA VAL A 22 -5.12 0.39 -16.82
C VAL A 22 -4.31 -0.69 -17.54
N ASP A 23 -3.16 -0.33 -18.08
CA ASP A 23 -2.28 -1.22 -18.83
C ASP A 23 -1.85 -2.37 -17.92
N MET A 24 -2.53 -3.51 -18.06
CA MET A 24 -2.25 -4.70 -17.27
C MET A 24 -1.02 -5.37 -17.86
N ALA A 25 0.15 -4.99 -17.35
CA ALA A 25 1.40 -5.67 -17.64
C ALA A 25 1.22 -7.18 -17.40
N THR A 26 1.28 -7.97 -18.48
CA THR A 26 1.08 -9.41 -18.42
C THR A 26 2.40 -10.09 -18.08
N MET A 27 2.43 -10.85 -16.99
CA MET A 27 3.59 -11.61 -16.54
C MET A 27 3.24 -13.09 -16.45
N ASN A 28 3.95 -13.94 -17.20
CA ASN A 28 3.79 -15.40 -17.15
C ASN A 28 4.68 -15.98 -16.04
N VAL A 29 4.10 -16.79 -15.15
CA VAL A 29 4.82 -17.45 -14.06
C VAL A 29 4.49 -18.93 -14.08
N SER A 30 5.53 -19.78 -14.14
CA SER A 30 5.38 -21.23 -14.04
C SER A 30 5.41 -21.67 -12.58
N LEU A 31 4.41 -22.45 -12.17
CA LEU A 31 4.29 -22.99 -10.82
C LEU A 31 4.23 -24.52 -10.87
N PRO A 32 4.77 -25.23 -9.85
CA PRO A 32 4.49 -26.64 -9.66
C PRO A 32 2.98 -26.89 -9.54
N GLU A 33 2.50 -28.04 -10.01
CA GLU A 33 1.06 -28.35 -10.07
C GLU A 33 0.35 -28.17 -8.72
N GLN A 34 1.00 -28.58 -7.62
CA GLN A 34 0.45 -28.42 -6.27
C GLN A 34 0.22 -26.94 -5.89
N MET A 35 1.13 -26.05 -6.29
CA MET A 35 1.00 -24.62 -6.01
C MET A 35 -0.08 -23.97 -6.88
N LYS A 36 -0.16 -24.38 -8.16
CA LYS A 36 -1.22 -23.94 -9.07
C LYS A 36 -2.61 -24.33 -8.52
N ALA A 37 -2.79 -25.59 -8.15
CA ALA A 37 -4.05 -26.08 -7.60
C ALA A 37 -4.45 -25.31 -6.33
N TRP A 38 -3.48 -25.00 -5.47
CA TRP A 38 -3.72 -24.18 -4.29
C TRP A 38 -4.17 -22.75 -4.66
N VAL A 39 -3.48 -22.08 -5.59
CA VAL A 39 -3.83 -20.73 -6.06
C VAL A 39 -5.25 -20.70 -6.65
N GLU A 40 -5.60 -21.68 -7.47
CA GLU A 40 -6.94 -21.80 -8.05
C GLU A 40 -8.02 -22.00 -6.99
N ASP A 41 -7.75 -22.80 -5.96
CA ASP A 41 -8.69 -23.03 -4.87
C ASP A 41 -8.93 -21.76 -4.04
N ARG A 42 -7.86 -21.00 -3.77
CA ARG A 42 -7.96 -19.70 -3.11
C ARG A 42 -8.74 -18.70 -3.95
N ALA A 43 -8.56 -18.69 -5.27
CA ALA A 43 -9.31 -17.83 -6.16
C ALA A 43 -10.81 -18.16 -6.15
N ARG A 44 -11.18 -19.45 -6.11
CA ARG A 44 -12.59 -19.92 -6.08
C ARG A 44 -13.35 -19.60 -4.79
N SER A 45 -12.68 -19.17 -3.72
CA SER A 45 -13.32 -18.84 -2.43
C SER A 45 -14.30 -17.64 -2.45
N GLY A 46 -14.63 -17.10 -3.63
CA GLY A 46 -15.59 -16.01 -3.84
C GLY A 46 -15.00 -14.61 -3.68
N ARG A 47 -13.74 -14.50 -3.24
CA ARG A 47 -13.05 -13.21 -3.05
C ARG A 47 -12.32 -12.70 -4.30
N TYR A 48 -12.00 -13.58 -5.25
CA TYR A 48 -11.20 -13.24 -6.44
C TYR A 48 -11.90 -13.79 -7.69
N ALA A 49 -11.77 -13.11 -8.83
CA ALA A 49 -12.38 -13.60 -10.08
C ALA A 49 -11.49 -14.65 -10.77
N ASN A 50 -10.17 -14.61 -10.56
CA ASN A 50 -9.20 -15.54 -11.13
C ASN A 50 -7.90 -15.63 -10.32
N ALA A 51 -7.01 -16.52 -10.74
CA ALA A 51 -5.69 -16.71 -10.16
C ALA A 51 -4.83 -15.43 -10.19
N SER A 52 -4.88 -14.66 -11.29
CA SER A 52 -4.10 -13.42 -11.42
C SER A 52 -4.54 -12.34 -10.45
N ASP A 53 -5.83 -12.24 -10.12
CA ASP A 53 -6.33 -11.35 -9.07
C ASP A 53 -5.79 -11.74 -7.70
N TYR A 54 -5.79 -13.04 -7.41
CA TYR A 54 -5.25 -13.54 -6.15
C TYR A 54 -3.74 -13.25 -6.03
N VAL A 55 -2.98 -13.50 -7.10
CA VAL A 55 -1.53 -13.22 -7.13
C VAL A 55 -1.25 -11.73 -6.99
N ARG A 56 -2.00 -10.85 -7.68
CA ARG A 56 -1.87 -9.39 -7.50
C ARG A 56 -2.13 -8.95 -6.07
N ASP A 57 -3.14 -9.53 -5.44
CA ASP A 57 -3.44 -9.24 -4.04
C ASP A 57 -2.33 -9.72 -3.08
N LEU A 58 -1.72 -10.88 -3.36
CA LEU A 58 -0.56 -11.35 -2.60
C LEU A 58 0.62 -10.39 -2.73
N ILE A 59 0.93 -9.90 -3.93
CA ILE A 59 1.99 -8.92 -4.16
C ILE A 59 1.72 -7.63 -3.38
N ARG A 60 0.48 -7.11 -3.43
CA ARG A 60 0.11 -5.92 -2.66
C ARG A 60 0.30 -6.11 -1.16
N ARG A 61 -0.10 -7.26 -0.62
CA ARG A 61 0.08 -7.57 0.81
C ARG A 61 1.55 -7.70 1.20
N ASP A 62 2.37 -8.24 0.31
CA ASP A 62 3.82 -8.33 0.50
C ASP A 62 4.45 -6.93 0.57
N GLN A 63 4.10 -6.05 -0.37
CA GLN A 63 4.52 -4.65 -0.36
C GLN A 63 4.09 -3.95 0.92
N GLU A 64 2.81 -4.02 1.29
CA GLU A 64 2.29 -3.40 2.53
C GLU A 64 2.98 -3.92 3.79
N ARG A 65 3.33 -5.21 3.82
CA ARG A 65 4.06 -5.81 4.94
C ARG A 65 5.48 -5.25 5.00
N ASN A 66 6.17 -5.19 3.86
CA ASN A 66 7.54 -4.68 3.79
C ASN A 66 7.60 -3.20 4.17
N ASP A 67 6.64 -2.40 3.72
CA ASP A 67 6.54 -0.98 4.08
C ASP A 67 6.33 -0.79 5.58
N LYS A 68 5.45 -1.58 6.21
CA LYS A 68 5.23 -1.56 7.66
C LYS A 68 6.48 -1.96 8.44
N ILE A 69 7.21 -2.96 7.97
CA ILE A 69 8.48 -3.38 8.58
C ILE A 69 9.50 -2.24 8.48
N ALA A 70 9.64 -1.62 7.30
CA ALA A 70 10.57 -0.52 7.10
C ALA A 70 10.23 0.68 7.98
N ALA A 71 8.95 1.05 8.07
CA ALA A 71 8.48 2.13 8.93
C ALA A 71 8.74 1.84 10.42
N MET A 72 8.48 0.60 10.86
CA MET A 72 8.76 0.21 12.24
C MET A 72 10.26 0.24 12.54
N GLN A 73 11.10 -0.24 11.61
CA GLN A 73 12.55 -0.22 11.77
C GLN A 73 13.06 1.20 11.91
N GLN A 74 12.56 2.14 11.10
CA GLN A 74 12.91 3.55 11.21
C GLN A 74 12.56 4.12 12.60
N LEU A 75 11.36 3.84 13.12
CA LEU A 75 10.96 4.29 14.46
C LEU A 75 11.83 3.70 15.58
N VAL A 76 12.25 2.43 15.42
CA VAL A 76 13.19 1.77 16.34
C VAL A 76 14.55 2.44 16.28
N ASP A 77 15.08 2.70 15.08
CA ASP A 77 16.37 3.35 14.89
C ASP A 77 16.38 4.77 15.49
N GLU A 78 15.30 5.55 15.27
CA GLU A 78 15.09 6.86 15.89
C GLU A 78 15.07 6.76 17.42
N GLY A 79 14.36 5.78 17.97
CA GLY A 79 14.31 5.52 19.41
C GLY A 79 15.67 5.16 20.00
N LEU A 80 16.43 4.29 19.34
CA LEU A 80 17.78 3.93 19.76
C LEU A 80 18.75 5.12 19.69
N ALA A 81 18.67 5.93 18.63
CA ALA A 81 19.47 7.13 18.47
C ALA A 81 19.12 8.23 19.48
N SER A 82 17.89 8.23 20.02
CA SER A 82 17.45 9.18 21.04
C SER A 82 18.09 8.98 22.42
N GLY A 83 18.78 7.84 22.62
CA GLY A 83 19.45 7.49 23.86
C GLY A 83 18.48 6.93 24.93
N VAL A 84 19.02 6.61 26.10
CA VAL A 84 18.25 6.07 27.21
C VAL A 84 17.59 7.22 27.97
N SER A 85 16.29 7.08 28.24
CA SER A 85 15.59 8.04 29.09
C SER A 85 15.92 7.81 30.55
N GLU A 86 16.24 8.89 31.26
CA GLU A 86 16.41 8.90 32.72
C GLU A 86 15.06 8.89 33.47
N LEU A 87 13.93 8.99 32.74
CA LEU A 87 12.61 8.99 33.36
C LEU A 87 12.20 7.59 33.78
N ASN A 88 11.75 7.46 35.02
CA ASN A 88 11.04 6.27 35.48
C ASN A 88 9.55 6.31 35.04
N MET A 89 8.87 5.18 35.18
CA MET A 89 7.47 5.03 34.74
C MET A 89 6.53 6.03 35.40
N GLU A 90 6.71 6.34 36.69
CA GLU A 90 5.87 7.29 37.42
C GLU A 90 6.00 8.71 36.83
N ALA A 91 7.23 9.16 36.58
CA ALA A 91 7.49 10.45 35.95
C ALA A 91 6.92 10.52 34.51
N VAL A 92 6.97 9.42 33.75
CA VAL A 92 6.35 9.35 32.42
C VAL A 92 4.83 9.49 32.50
N LEU A 93 4.17 8.82 33.44
CA LEU A 93 2.73 8.88 33.61
C LEU A 93 2.26 10.28 34.04
N GLU A 94 2.96 10.90 34.98
CA GLU A 94 2.64 12.26 35.42
C GLU A 94 2.83 13.27 34.27
N ALA A 95 3.91 13.14 33.49
CA ALA A 95 4.11 13.97 32.30
C ALA A 95 3.01 13.77 31.25
N ALA A 96 2.56 12.54 31.02
CA ALA A 96 1.48 12.23 30.08
C ALA A 96 0.13 12.83 30.53
N ARG A 97 -0.23 12.70 31.82
CA ARG A 97 -1.44 13.30 32.40
C ARG A 97 -1.44 14.82 32.27
N ALA A 98 -0.33 15.46 32.61
CA ALA A 98 -0.20 16.91 32.53
C ALA A 98 -0.30 17.45 31.08
N ARG A 99 0.10 16.67 30.07
CA ARG A 99 -0.10 17.00 28.65
C ARG A 99 -1.58 16.90 28.26
N ALA A 100 -2.23 15.79 28.61
CA ALA A 100 -3.64 15.56 28.28
C ALA A 100 -4.57 16.64 28.88
N THR A 101 -4.31 17.11 30.10
CA THR A 101 -5.12 18.18 30.72
C THR A 101 -4.90 19.54 30.06
N LYS A 102 -3.69 19.83 29.57
CA LYS A 102 -3.39 21.08 28.84
C LYS A 102 -4.07 21.12 27.48
N ASP A 103 -4.14 19.99 26.78
CA ASP A 103 -4.77 19.91 25.47
C ASP A 103 -6.30 20.01 25.57
N ALA A 104 -6.89 19.44 26.64
CA ALA A 104 -8.31 19.55 26.94
C ALA A 104 -8.76 20.98 27.32
N GLY A 105 -7.86 21.80 27.89
CA GLY A 105 -8.14 23.21 28.22
C GLY A 105 -7.92 24.19 27.06
N ARG A 106 -7.49 23.69 25.89
CA ARG A 106 -7.16 24.50 24.70
C ARG A 106 -8.18 24.34 23.55
N SER A 107 -9.19 23.49 23.76
CA SER A 107 -10.39 23.34 22.92
C SER A 107 -11.56 24.08 23.55
#